data_AF-A0A7W1U1N4-F1
#
_entry.id   AF-A0A7W1U1N4-F1
#
_cell.length_a   1.000
_cell.length_b   1.000
_cell.length_c   1.000
_cell.angle_alpha   90.00
_cell.angle_beta   90.00
_cell.angle_gamma   90.00
#
_symmetry.space_group_name_H-M   'P 1'
#
loop_
_entity.id
_entity.type
_entity.pdbx_description
1 polymer ?
#
loop_
_entity_poly.entity_id
_entity_poly.type
_entity_poly.pdbx_seq_one_letter_code
_entity_poly.pdbx_strand_id
1 'polypeptide(L)'
;MWKYLFLLLFTGSIAVVWGHEGHHDVEEHLINWWDEVGKYHLVLLHFPIALINMVGVAEGLSLFSRRLIFELSARFMLVSAAVLIVPTAILGYVFSYSAPYEGAAQLLLNWHMWLGIATVAFTWVLAYLKEWGSSRGAYYSVLVLLLILVNSTCFVGGKMTFG
;
A
#
# COMPACT_ATOMS: atom_id res chain seq x y z
N MET A 1 -17.31 20.25 -16.59
CA MET A 1 -16.81 20.27 -15.20
C MET A 1 -17.19 18.94 -14.52
N TRP A 2 -16.55 17.83 -14.92
CA TRP A 2 -17.00 16.44 -14.63
C TRP A 2 -15.87 15.54 -14.10
N LYS A 3 -14.80 16.13 -13.55
CA LYS A 3 -13.53 15.43 -13.25
C LYS A 3 -13.50 14.68 -11.91
N TYR A 4 -14.62 14.60 -11.20
CA TYR A 4 -14.71 13.97 -9.87
C TYR A 4 -15.84 12.96 -9.73
N LEU A 5 -16.53 12.59 -10.82
CA LEU A 5 -17.66 11.66 -10.75
C LEU A 5 -17.25 10.22 -10.35
N PHE A 6 -15.97 9.86 -10.49
CA PHE A 6 -15.45 8.57 -10.04
C PHE A 6 -15.41 8.44 -8.50
N LEU A 7 -15.35 9.55 -7.75
CA LEU A 7 -15.35 9.54 -6.29
C LEU A 7 -16.72 9.18 -5.68
N LEU A 8 -17.80 9.18 -6.47
CA LEU A 8 -19.13 8.80 -6.03
C LEU A 8 -19.45 7.31 -6.21
N LEU A 9 -18.54 6.51 -6.82
CA LEU A 9 -18.73 5.06 -6.96
C LEU A 9 -18.25 4.27 -5.73
N PHE A 10 -17.65 4.93 -4.73
CA PHE A 10 -17.20 4.27 -3.51
C PHE A 10 -18.26 4.27 -2.37
N THR A 11 -19.33 5.06 -2.53
CA THR A 11 -20.40 5.17 -1.50
C THR A 11 -21.60 4.25 -1.75
N GLY A 12 -21.57 3.42 -2.79
CA GLY A 12 -22.71 2.61 -3.24
C GLY A 12 -22.85 1.20 -2.68
N SER A 13 -21.88 0.69 -1.90
CA SER A 13 -21.87 -0.72 -1.50
C SER A 13 -22.35 -1.00 -0.07
N ILE A 14 -22.79 0.02 0.69
CA ILE A 14 -23.29 -0.17 2.06
C ILE A 14 -24.78 -0.58 2.10
N ALA A 15 -25.48 -0.58 0.95
CA ALA A 15 -26.91 -0.87 0.89
C ALA A 15 -27.29 -2.36 0.70
N VAL A 16 -26.35 -3.31 0.64
CA VAL A 16 -26.66 -4.73 0.38
C VAL A 16 -26.59 -5.62 1.63
N VAL A 17 -26.35 -5.07 2.82
CA VAL A 17 -26.18 -5.87 4.05
C VAL A 17 -27.50 -6.12 4.82
N TRP A 18 -28.66 -5.70 4.32
CA TRP A 18 -29.94 -5.95 4.99
C TRP A 18 -30.86 -6.82 4.15
N GLY A 19 -30.86 -8.12 4.45
CA GLY A 19 -31.92 -9.03 4.03
C GLY A 19 -31.56 -10.51 4.04
N HIS A 20 -31.64 -11.16 5.21
CA HIS A 20 -32.47 -12.37 5.37
C HIS A 20 -32.51 -12.77 6.86
N GLU A 21 -33.69 -12.74 7.47
CA GLU A 21 -33.96 -13.39 8.76
C GLU A 21 -34.07 -14.90 8.56
N GLY A 22 -33.48 -15.68 9.46
CA GLY A 22 -33.57 -17.13 9.48
C GLY A 22 -33.03 -17.68 10.79
N HIS A 23 -33.93 -17.93 11.73
CA HIS A 23 -33.67 -18.51 13.04
C HIS A 23 -33.05 -19.91 12.95
N HIS A 24 -31.80 -20.08 13.39
CA HIS A 24 -31.25 -21.34 13.89
C HIS A 24 -30.05 -21.04 14.78
N ASP A 25 -30.19 -21.27 16.09
CA ASP A 25 -29.16 -21.55 17.11
C ASP A 25 -27.71 -21.14 16.76
N VAL A 26 -27.25 -19.95 17.18
CA VAL A 26 -25.89 -19.46 16.89
C VAL A 26 -25.22 -19.04 18.20
N GLU A 27 -24.20 -19.78 18.62
CA GLU A 27 -23.14 -19.26 19.49
C GLU A 27 -22.72 -17.89 18.96
N GLU A 28 -22.80 -16.85 19.78
CA GLU A 28 -22.55 -15.47 19.40
C GLU A 28 -21.06 -15.27 19.02
N HIS A 29 -20.64 -15.78 17.85
CA HIS A 29 -19.44 -15.34 17.16
C HIS A 29 -19.71 -13.95 16.63
N LEU A 30 -19.60 -12.97 17.54
CA LEU A 30 -19.59 -11.56 17.18
C LEU A 30 -18.49 -11.36 16.14
N ILE A 31 -18.90 -11.14 14.88
CA ILE A 31 -17.98 -10.81 13.81
C ILE A 31 -17.28 -9.52 14.23
N ASN A 32 -15.98 -9.62 14.48
CA ASN A 32 -15.16 -8.45 14.71
C ASN A 32 -14.98 -7.73 13.36
N TRP A 33 -15.79 -6.71 13.11
CA TRP A 33 -15.79 -5.98 11.85
C TRP A 33 -14.40 -5.40 11.49
N TRP A 34 -13.55 -5.15 12.49
CA TRP A 34 -12.18 -4.70 12.29
C TRP A 34 -11.32 -5.74 11.55
N ASP A 35 -11.54 -7.03 11.81
CA ASP A 35 -10.78 -8.11 11.17
C ASP A 35 -11.16 -8.25 9.69
N GLU A 36 -12.44 -8.09 9.36
CA GLU A 36 -12.92 -8.08 7.98
C GLU A 36 -12.38 -6.87 7.21
N VAL A 37 -12.30 -5.71 7.86
CA VAL A 37 -11.71 -4.51 7.26
C VAL A 37 -10.21 -4.70 7.04
N GLY A 38 -9.49 -5.29 7.99
CA GLY A 38 -8.05 -5.55 7.89
C GLY A 38 -7.66 -6.38 6.65
N LYS A 39 -8.49 -7.37 6.27
CA LYS A 39 -8.24 -8.22 5.09
C LYS A 39 -8.12 -7.44 3.78
N TYR A 40 -8.73 -6.25 3.67
CA TYR A 40 -8.56 -5.40 2.48
C TYR A 40 -7.12 -4.92 2.29
N HIS A 41 -6.24 -5.03 3.29
CA HIS A 41 -4.81 -4.84 3.13
C HIS A 41 -4.25 -5.65 1.94
N LEU A 42 -4.67 -6.90 1.78
CA LEU A 42 -4.21 -7.78 0.69
C LEU A 42 -4.56 -7.25 -0.69
N VAL A 43 -5.70 -6.58 -0.83
CA VAL A 43 -6.09 -5.95 -2.10
C VAL A 43 -5.36 -4.61 -2.27
N LEU A 44 -5.39 -3.78 -1.23
CA LEU A 44 -4.86 -2.42 -1.29
C LEU A 44 -3.34 -2.36 -1.45
N LEU A 45 -2.59 -3.34 -0.93
CA LEU A 45 -1.13 -3.38 -1.05
C LEU A 45 -0.63 -3.43 -2.50
N HIS A 46 -1.41 -3.96 -3.44
CA HIS A 46 -0.99 -4.10 -4.82
C HIS A 46 -0.78 -2.73 -5.49
N PHE A 47 -1.59 -1.74 -5.13
CA PHE A 47 -1.52 -0.40 -5.73
C PHE A 47 -0.21 0.33 -5.40
N PRO A 48 0.15 0.60 -4.13
CA PRO A 48 1.41 1.27 -3.81
C PRO A 48 2.62 0.45 -4.27
N ILE A 49 2.58 -0.89 -4.21
CA ILE A 49 3.68 -1.74 -4.72
C ILE A 49 3.89 -1.51 -6.22
N ALA A 50 2.83 -1.62 -7.03
CA ALA A 50 2.91 -1.43 -8.47
C ALA A 50 3.33 0.00 -8.82
N LEU A 51 2.74 1.00 -8.18
CA LEU A 51 3.04 2.41 -8.43
C LEU A 51 4.50 2.75 -8.10
N ILE A 52 5.03 2.35 -6.94
CA ILE A 52 6.42 2.63 -6.56
C ILE A 52 7.41 1.96 -7.53
N ASN A 53 7.17 0.71 -7.93
CA ASN A 53 8.02 0.05 -8.92
C ASN A 53 7.95 0.75 -10.29
N MET A 54 6.77 1.19 -10.70
CA MET A 54 6.61 1.94 -11.95
C MET A 54 7.20 3.35 -11.89
N VAL A 55 7.32 3.99 -10.72
CA VAL A 55 8.13 5.21 -10.55
C VAL A 55 9.59 4.92 -10.91
N GLY A 56 10.15 3.82 -10.43
CA GLY A 56 11.51 3.38 -10.78
C GLY A 56 11.69 3.19 -12.30
N VAL A 57 10.74 2.51 -12.94
CA VAL A 57 10.75 2.30 -14.40
C VAL A 57 10.65 3.63 -15.15
N ALA A 58 9.70 4.50 -14.78
CA ALA A 58 9.49 5.79 -15.43
C ALA A 58 10.68 6.74 -15.25
N GLU A 59 11.29 6.78 -14.08
CA GLU A 59 12.52 7.54 -13.84
C GLU A 59 13.69 7.00 -14.68
N GLY A 60 13.86 5.67 -14.78
CA GLY A 60 14.86 5.05 -15.65
C GLY A 60 14.66 5.41 -17.13
N LEU A 61 13.41 5.35 -17.61
CA LEU A 61 13.06 5.75 -18.97
C LEU A 61 13.25 7.25 -19.20
N SER A 62 12.94 8.09 -18.21
CA SER A 62 13.16 9.54 -18.26
C SER A 62 14.65 9.87 -18.38
N LEU A 63 15.52 9.16 -17.65
CA LEU A 63 16.98 9.31 -17.75
C LEU A 63 17.50 8.96 -19.15
N PHE A 64 16.99 7.87 -19.75
CA PHE A 64 17.43 7.40 -21.06
C PHE A 64 16.87 8.24 -22.22
N SER A 65 15.56 8.48 -22.22
CA SER A 65 14.87 9.09 -23.36
C SER A 65 14.70 10.60 -23.24
N ARG A 66 14.84 11.17 -22.02
CA ARG A 66 14.61 12.59 -21.71
C ARG A 66 13.24 13.12 -22.17
N ARG A 67 12.22 12.26 -22.17
CA ARG A 67 10.86 12.64 -22.60
C ARG A 67 10.04 13.08 -21.40
N LEU A 68 9.40 14.24 -21.51
CA LEU A 68 8.57 14.83 -20.46
C LEU A 68 7.44 13.90 -19.98
N ILE A 69 6.93 13.04 -20.85
CA ILE A 69 5.87 12.08 -20.48
C ILE A 69 6.30 11.17 -19.32
N PHE A 70 7.54 10.67 -19.32
CA PHE A 70 8.00 9.76 -18.26
C PHE A 70 8.20 10.47 -16.93
N GLU A 71 8.64 11.72 -16.96
CA GLU A 71 8.76 12.56 -15.76
C GLU A 71 7.38 12.85 -15.13
N LEU A 72 6.40 13.23 -15.96
CA LEU A 72 5.03 13.46 -15.50
C LEU A 72 4.37 12.18 -14.97
N SER A 73 4.60 11.05 -15.65
CA SER A 73 4.13 9.74 -15.17
C SER A 73 4.76 9.36 -13.83
N ALA A 74 6.07 9.51 -13.66
CA ALA A 74 6.76 9.22 -12.41
C ALA A 74 6.21 10.07 -11.26
N ARG A 75 6.02 11.38 -11.49
CA ARG A 75 5.43 12.30 -10.50
C ARG A 75 4.01 11.87 -10.10
N PHE A 76 3.14 11.61 -11.08
CA PHE A 76 1.76 11.18 -10.82
C PHE A 76 1.73 9.88 -10.00
N MET A 77 2.48 8.87 -10.42
CA MET A 77 2.52 7.57 -9.74
C MET A 77 3.06 7.67 -8.32
N LEU A 78 4.08 8.51 -8.09
CA LEU A 78 4.65 8.73 -6.76
C LEU A 78 3.64 9.39 -5.82
N VAL A 79 2.92 10.41 -6.28
CA VAL A 79 1.87 11.07 -5.48
C VAL A 79 0.72 10.10 -5.19
N SER A 80 0.27 9.34 -6.19
CA SER A 80 -0.75 8.31 -5.98
C SER A 80 -0.30 7.24 -4.98
N ALA A 81 0.96 6.80 -5.04
CA ALA A 81 1.51 5.86 -4.08
C ALA A 81 1.55 6.45 -2.66
N ALA A 82 2.01 7.70 -2.51
CA ALA A 82 2.09 8.37 -1.21
C ALA A 82 0.72 8.51 -0.52
N VAL A 83 -0.34 8.70 -1.30
CA VAL A 83 -1.72 8.73 -0.80
C VAL A 83 -2.21 7.33 -0.42
N LEU A 84 -2.03 6.33 -1.29
CA LEU A 84 -2.58 4.98 -1.10
C LEU A 84 -1.81 4.15 -0.04
N ILE A 85 -0.55 4.47 0.20
CA ILE A 85 0.27 3.71 1.17
C ILE A 85 -0.21 3.91 2.61
N VAL A 86 -0.83 5.05 2.92
CA VAL A 86 -1.36 5.36 4.27
C VAL A 86 -2.52 4.43 4.65
N PRO A 87 -3.64 4.36 3.91
CA PRO A 87 -4.71 3.41 4.23
C PRO A 87 -4.22 1.97 4.13
N THR A 88 -3.31 1.64 3.21
CA THR A 88 -2.71 0.30 3.12
C THR A 88 -2.00 -0.10 4.41
N ALA A 89 -1.18 0.79 4.98
CA ALA A 89 -0.44 0.54 6.23
C ALA A 89 -1.38 0.45 7.43
N ILE A 90 -2.41 1.29 7.50
CA ILE A 90 -3.42 1.23 8.58
C ILE A 90 -4.14 -0.12 8.55
N LEU A 91 -4.60 -0.56 7.37
CA LEU A 91 -5.26 -1.86 7.24
C LEU A 91 -4.34 -3.02 7.59
N GLY A 92 -3.06 -2.94 7.21
CA GLY A 92 -2.06 -3.96 7.57
C GLY A 92 -1.82 -4.01 9.09
N TYR A 93 -1.80 -2.85 9.75
CA TYR A 93 -1.70 -2.77 11.20
C TYR A 93 -2.93 -3.37 11.89
N VAL A 94 -4.15 -3.06 11.42
CA VAL A 94 -5.39 -3.68 11.92
C VAL A 94 -5.36 -5.19 11.72
N PHE A 95 -4.97 -5.67 10.53
CA PHE A 95 -4.88 -7.09 10.21
C PHE A 95 -3.83 -7.84 11.06
N SER A 96 -2.81 -7.14 11.55
CA SER A 96 -1.80 -7.76 12.40
C SER A 96 -2.34 -8.26 13.75
N TYR A 97 -3.46 -7.71 14.23
CA TYR A 97 -4.09 -8.12 15.50
C TYR A 97 -4.88 -9.42 15.40
N SER A 98 -5.43 -9.74 14.22
CA SER A 98 -6.19 -10.98 14.00
C SER A 98 -5.33 -12.14 13.50
N ALA A 99 -4.08 -11.89 13.09
CA ALA A 99 -3.24 -12.92 12.52
C ALA A 99 -2.60 -13.80 13.62
N PRO A 100 -2.89 -15.12 13.66
CA PRO A 100 -2.38 -16.02 14.69
C PRO A 100 -0.93 -16.46 14.39
N TYR A 101 -0.01 -15.52 14.26
CA TYR A 101 1.40 -15.82 14.02
C TYR A 101 2.12 -16.13 15.33
N GLU A 102 2.76 -17.30 15.41
CA GLU A 102 3.58 -17.69 16.56
C GLU A 102 5.02 -18.04 16.15
N GLY A 103 5.95 -17.99 17.12
CA GLY A 103 7.34 -18.39 16.92
C GLY A 103 8.04 -17.62 15.79
N ALA A 104 8.61 -18.35 14.82
CA ALA A 104 9.33 -17.76 13.69
C ALA A 104 8.44 -16.89 12.79
N ALA A 105 7.14 -17.19 12.70
CA ALA A 105 6.20 -16.40 11.91
C ALA A 105 5.94 -15.01 12.54
N GLN A 106 5.93 -14.92 13.88
CA GLN A 106 5.83 -13.64 14.58
C GLN A 106 7.04 -12.73 14.28
N LEU A 107 8.24 -13.31 14.18
CA LEU A 107 9.42 -12.55 13.80
C LEU A 107 9.31 -12.00 12.37
N LEU A 108 8.78 -12.80 11.43
CA LEU A 108 8.52 -12.35 10.06
C LEU A 108 7.47 -11.23 10.02
N LEU A 109 6.40 -11.31 10.82
CA LEU A 109 5.41 -10.24 10.95
C LEU A 109 6.07 -8.94 11.43
N ASN A 110 6.87 -9.00 12.49
CA ASN A 110 7.57 -7.83 13.02
C ASN A 110 8.47 -7.18 11.95
N TRP A 111 9.24 -7.99 11.20
CA TRP A 111 10.05 -7.48 10.09
C TRP A 111 9.20 -6.86 9.00
N HIS A 112 8.11 -7.50 8.60
CA HIS A 112 7.19 -6.99 7.59
C HIS A 112 6.61 -5.63 7.99
N MET A 113 6.19 -5.48 9.25
CA MET A 113 5.64 -4.22 9.78
C MET A 113 6.68 -3.10 9.74
N TRP A 114 7.89 -3.34 10.24
CA TRP A 114 8.94 -2.31 10.24
C TRP A 114 9.39 -1.92 8.83
N LEU A 115 9.51 -2.89 7.92
CA LEU A 115 9.80 -2.61 6.51
C LEU A 115 8.65 -1.83 5.84
N GLY A 116 7.39 -2.14 6.17
CA GLY A 116 6.22 -1.41 5.72
C GLY A 116 6.22 0.05 6.20
N ILE A 117 6.48 0.29 7.49
CA ILE A 117 6.59 1.63 8.08
C ILE A 117 7.74 2.41 7.41
N ALA A 118 8.89 1.79 7.21
CA ALA A 118 10.00 2.41 6.48
C ALA A 118 9.60 2.76 5.04
N THR A 119 8.90 1.87 4.34
CA THR A 119 8.40 2.12 2.98
C THR A 119 7.46 3.33 2.95
N VAL A 120 6.54 3.48 3.92
CA VAL A 120 5.67 4.66 4.07
C VAL A 120 6.52 5.93 4.21
N ALA A 121 7.44 5.95 5.17
CA ALA A 121 8.27 7.12 5.45
C ALA A 121 9.11 7.52 4.23
N PHE A 122 9.80 6.57 3.60
CA PHE A 122 10.64 6.84 2.43
C PHE A 122 9.84 7.21 1.18
N THR A 123 8.60 6.73 1.03
CA THR A 123 7.70 7.18 -0.05
C THR A 123 7.38 8.66 0.09
N TRP A 124 7.07 9.11 1.31
CA TRP A 124 6.79 10.53 1.60
C TRP A 124 8.04 11.40 1.47
N VAL A 125 9.20 10.93 1.94
CA VAL A 125 10.49 11.63 1.72
C VAL A 125 10.80 11.76 0.23
N LEU A 126 10.59 10.71 -0.56
CA LEU A 126 10.82 10.75 -2.00
C LEU A 126 9.86 11.72 -2.70
N ALA A 127 8.57 11.71 -2.34
CA ALA A 127 7.59 12.66 -2.84
C ALA A 127 7.97 14.10 -2.50
N TYR A 128 8.44 14.34 -1.28
CA TYR A 128 8.95 15.65 -0.87
C TYR A 128 10.16 16.08 -1.70
N LEU A 129 11.14 15.20 -1.89
CA LEU A 129 12.32 15.48 -2.71
C LEU A 129 11.98 15.73 -4.18
N LYS A 130 10.95 15.07 -4.72
CA LYS A 130 10.50 15.27 -6.10
C LYS A 130 9.90 16.67 -6.34
N GLU A 131 9.17 17.20 -5.36
CA GLU A 131 8.44 18.46 -5.47
C GLU A 131 9.25 19.68 -5.02
N TRP A 132 10.04 19.52 -3.94
CA TRP A 132 10.75 20.63 -3.28
C TRP A 132 12.27 20.39 -3.14
N GLY A 133 12.75 19.20 -3.45
CA GLY A 133 14.16 18.86 -3.33
C GLY A 133 15.02 19.50 -4.43
N SER A 134 16.17 20.06 -4.04
CA SER A 134 17.16 20.60 -4.99
C SER A 134 18.25 19.56 -5.35
N SER A 135 18.46 18.55 -4.50
CA SER A 135 19.52 17.55 -4.70
C SER A 135 19.03 16.36 -5.51
N ARG A 136 19.45 16.31 -6.79
CA ARG A 136 19.22 15.17 -7.68
C ARG A 136 19.82 13.86 -7.13
N GLY A 137 21.00 13.94 -6.52
CA GLY A 137 21.66 12.77 -5.92
C GLY A 137 20.85 12.19 -4.76
N ALA A 138 20.35 13.04 -3.86
CA ALA A 138 19.51 12.60 -2.74
C ALA A 138 18.21 11.92 -3.24
N TYR A 139 17.57 12.50 -4.25
CA TYR A 139 16.37 11.93 -4.85
C TYR A 139 16.58 10.49 -5.36
N TYR A 140 17.61 10.26 -6.20
CA TYR A 140 17.85 8.93 -6.75
C TYR A 140 18.34 7.93 -5.69
N SER A 141 19.13 8.37 -4.70
CA SER A 141 19.52 7.51 -3.58
C SER A 141 18.30 7.03 -2.77
N VAL A 142 17.37 7.94 -2.46
CA VAL A 142 16.12 7.61 -1.77
C VAL A 142 15.23 6.72 -2.64
N LEU A 143 15.17 6.95 -3.95
CA LEU A 143 14.41 6.10 -4.88
C LEU A 143 14.92 4.65 -4.87
N VAL A 144 16.23 4.46 -5.01
CA VAL A 144 16.84 3.11 -4.99
C VAL A 144 16.57 2.43 -3.65
N LEU A 145 16.75 3.16 -2.54
CA LEU A 145 16.47 2.62 -1.22
C LEU A 145 14.99 2.25 -1.05
N LEU A 146 14.07 3.09 -1.53
CA LEU A 146 12.63 2.81 -1.49
C LEU A 146 12.27 1.56 -2.31
N LEU A 147 12.87 1.38 -3.49
CA LEU A 147 12.67 0.18 -4.30
C LEU A 147 13.15 -1.08 -3.57
N ILE A 148 14.29 -1.01 -2.88
CA ILE A 148 14.77 -2.12 -2.06
C ILE A 148 13.80 -2.42 -0.91
N LEU A 149 13.34 -1.39 -0.19
CA LEU A 149 12.42 -1.51 0.94
C LEU A 149 11.06 -2.12 0.53
N VAL A 150 10.43 -1.61 -0.52
CA VAL A 150 9.10 -2.10 -0.95
C VAL A 150 9.17 -3.55 -1.42
N ASN A 151 10.22 -3.92 -2.16
CA ASN A 151 10.39 -5.30 -2.64
C ASN A 151 10.77 -6.25 -1.49
N SER A 152 11.54 -5.78 -0.51
CA SER A 152 11.83 -6.56 0.70
C SER A 152 10.58 -6.78 1.54
N THR A 153 9.75 -5.74 1.71
CA THR A 153 8.44 -5.83 2.40
C THR A 153 7.53 -6.84 1.70
N CYS A 154 7.47 -6.78 0.37
CA CYS A 154 6.71 -7.72 -0.46
C CYS A 154 7.22 -9.15 -0.30
N PHE A 155 8.54 -9.37 -0.35
CA PHE A 155 9.15 -10.69 -0.16
C PHE A 155 8.82 -11.29 1.21
N VAL A 156 8.94 -10.51 2.28
CA VAL A 156 8.57 -10.98 3.64
C VAL A 156 7.06 -11.26 3.73
N GLY A 157 6.22 -10.40 3.15
CA GLY A 157 4.76 -10.61 3.08
C GLY A 157 4.37 -11.89 2.34
N GLY A 158 5.03 -12.15 1.21
CA GLY A 158 4.85 -13.38 0.43
C GLY A 158 5.22 -14.64 1.22
N LYS A 159 6.34 -14.63 1.94
CA LYS A 159 6.73 -15.75 2.82
C LYS A 159 5.72 -16.01 3.93
N MET A 160 5.13 -14.96 4.52
CA MET A 160 4.08 -15.15 5.54
C MET A 160 2.82 -15.80 4.96
N THR A 161 2.51 -15.54 3.69
CA THR A 161 1.28 -16.01 3.05
C THR A 161 1.45 -17.41 2.42
N PHE A 162 2.63 -17.71 1.87
CA PHE A 162 2.85 -18.91 1.04
C PHE A 162 3.93 -19.87 1.55
N GLY A 163 4.75 -19.48 2.54
CA GLY A 163 5.88 -20.27 3.05
C GLY A 163 7.18 -20.03 2.31
#